data_AF-A0A2S4KSH3-F1
#
_entry.id   AF-A0A2S4KSH3-F1
#
_cell.length_a   1.000
_cell.length_b   1.000
_cell.length_c   1.000
_cell.angle_alpha   90.00
_cell.angle_beta   90.00
_cell.angle_gamma   90.00
#
_symmetry.space_group_name_H-M   'P 1'
#
loop_
_entity.id
_entity.type
_entity.pdbx_description
1 polymer ?
#
loop_
_entity_poly.entity_id
_entity_poly.type
_entity_poly.pdbx_seq_one_letter_code
_entity_poly.pdbx_strand_id
1 'polypeptide(L)'
;MPSLYNDPSTSTASTLPILPARIIYMIQEPLQRLHQSGLPSWYPQIETCIDKLVNLGAQICQYPEATEARHKIHAVSEVVRPVDSINLVVRTHLIRGARDDVSCCCDIASLSLALGLIDSWLRSCEEYVRRNNNKRIEGDVTTFDDVNRELSAIAKPHLINKCRPYDNLLDLFDNLGLTKPGDSENHDE
;
A
#
# COMPACT_ATOMS: atom_id res chain seq x y z
N MET A 1 38.32 -9.58 -7.34
CA MET A 1 36.95 -9.76 -6.80
C MET A 1 36.03 -8.84 -7.58
N PRO A 2 34.97 -9.33 -8.23
CA PRO A 2 34.04 -8.46 -8.95
C PRO A 2 33.15 -7.71 -7.95
N SER A 3 32.89 -6.44 -8.24
CA SER A 3 32.09 -5.51 -7.45
C SER A 3 30.67 -6.03 -7.22
N LEU A 4 30.20 -6.02 -5.97
CA LEU A 4 28.81 -6.33 -5.57
C LEU A 4 27.85 -5.14 -5.76
N TYR A 5 28.35 -4.00 -6.23
CA TYR A 5 27.53 -2.87 -6.63
C TYR A 5 27.42 -2.83 -8.15
N ASN A 6 26.50 -3.63 -8.68
CA ASN A 6 25.95 -3.34 -10.00
C ASN A 6 25.10 -2.08 -9.85
N ASP A 7 25.54 -1.04 -10.54
CA ASP A 7 24.90 0.26 -10.63
C ASP A 7 23.44 0.09 -11.13
N PRO A 8 22.41 0.40 -10.31
CA PRO A 8 21.01 0.24 -10.69
C PRO A 8 20.56 1.21 -11.79
N SER A 9 21.45 2.09 -12.27
CA SER A 9 21.18 3.09 -13.30
C SER A 9 20.97 2.53 -14.71
N THR A 10 21.23 1.25 -14.98
CA THR A 10 21.26 0.72 -16.36
C THR A 10 20.28 -0.42 -16.70
N SER A 11 19.48 -0.97 -15.77
CA SER A 11 18.73 -2.21 -16.07
C SER A 11 17.25 -2.31 -15.68
N THR A 12 16.55 -1.27 -15.24
CA THR A 12 15.16 -1.43 -14.72
C THR A 12 14.14 -0.38 -15.17
N ALA A 13 14.41 0.33 -16.27
CA ALA A 13 13.43 1.30 -16.80
C ALA A 13 12.16 0.64 -17.39
N SER A 14 12.15 -0.67 -17.68
CA SER A 14 11.05 -1.31 -18.43
C SER A 14 10.05 -2.14 -17.62
N THR A 15 10.23 -2.33 -16.31
CA THR A 15 9.38 -3.21 -15.48
C THR A 15 8.39 -2.49 -14.57
N LEU A 16 8.47 -1.17 -14.46
CA LEU A 16 7.67 -0.37 -13.53
C LEU A 16 6.21 -0.07 -13.93
N PRO A 17 5.74 -0.10 -15.21
CA PRO A 17 4.38 0.37 -15.51
C PRO A 17 3.25 -0.56 -15.04
N ILE A 18 3.54 -1.84 -14.76
CA ILE A 18 2.54 -2.81 -14.27
C ILE A 18 2.37 -2.72 -12.75
N LEU A 19 3.32 -2.10 -12.06
CA LEU A 19 3.40 -2.12 -10.61
C LEU A 19 2.27 -1.33 -9.90
N PRO A 20 1.78 -0.18 -10.41
CA PRO A 20 0.63 0.51 -9.81
C PRO A 20 -0.61 -0.38 -9.66
N ALA A 21 -1.03 -1.05 -10.73
CA ALA A 21 -2.17 -1.96 -10.69
C ALA A 21 -1.92 -3.16 -9.75
N ARG A 22 -0.68 -3.66 -9.70
CA ARG A 22 -0.30 -4.75 -8.80
C ARG A 22 -0.32 -4.31 -7.33
N ILE A 23 0.08 -3.08 -7.05
CA ILE A 23 0.04 -2.47 -5.71
C ILE A 23 -1.41 -2.37 -5.22
N ILE A 24 -2.32 -1.87 -6.05
CA ILE A 24 -3.75 -1.78 -5.71
C ILE A 24 -4.32 -3.18 -5.44
N TYR A 25 -3.97 -4.16 -6.27
CA TYR A 25 -4.36 -5.55 -6.07
C TYR A 25 -3.81 -6.14 -4.75
N MET A 26 -2.57 -5.83 -4.36
CA MET A 26 -1.97 -6.28 -3.10
C MET A 26 -2.66 -5.73 -1.86
N ILE A 27 -3.31 -4.56 -1.96
CA ILE A 27 -4.14 -4.03 -0.88
C ILE A 27 -5.53 -4.69 -0.93
N GLN A 28 -6.15 -4.69 -2.10
CA GLN A 28 -7.56 -5.06 -2.25
C GLN A 28 -7.82 -6.55 -1.97
N GLU A 29 -6.96 -7.46 -2.44
CA GLU A 29 -7.21 -8.91 -2.35
C GLU A 29 -7.17 -9.45 -0.90
N PRO A 30 -6.17 -9.12 -0.07
CA PRO A 30 -6.20 -9.48 1.35
C PRO A 30 -7.37 -8.83 2.08
N LEU A 31 -7.67 -7.57 1.78
CA LEU A 31 -8.74 -6.81 2.43
C LEU A 31 -10.12 -7.43 2.20
N GLN A 32 -10.43 -7.81 0.95
CA GLN A 32 -11.67 -8.49 0.60
C GLN A 32 -11.82 -9.83 1.33
N ARG A 33 -10.71 -10.57 1.47
CA ARG A 33 -10.70 -11.87 2.17
C ARG A 33 -10.87 -11.72 3.68
N LEU A 34 -10.32 -10.67 4.29
CA LEU A 34 -10.49 -10.37 5.71
C LEU A 34 -11.92 -9.94 6.03
N HIS A 35 -12.55 -9.16 5.15
CA HIS A 35 -13.86 -8.61 5.45
C HIS A 35 -15.03 -9.58 5.29
N GLN A 36 -14.99 -10.54 4.35
CA GLN A 36 -16.01 -11.59 4.11
C GLN A 36 -17.48 -11.14 3.87
N SER A 37 -17.91 -9.99 4.38
CA SER A 37 -19.23 -9.35 4.31
C SER A 37 -19.28 -8.21 3.28
N GLY A 38 -18.22 -8.06 2.47
CA GLY A 38 -18.04 -6.95 1.54
C GLY A 38 -17.37 -5.73 2.19
N LEU A 39 -16.64 -4.98 1.37
CA LEU A 39 -15.96 -3.76 1.82
C LEU A 39 -16.99 -2.67 2.15
N PRO A 40 -16.72 -1.79 3.13
CA PRO A 40 -17.61 -0.69 3.46
C PRO A 40 -17.94 0.20 2.26
N SER A 41 -19.12 0.80 2.22
CA SER A 41 -19.57 1.63 1.09
C SER A 41 -18.72 2.88 0.83
N TRP A 42 -17.95 3.33 1.81
CA TRP A 42 -16.97 4.41 1.68
C TRP A 42 -15.61 3.96 1.15
N TYR A 43 -15.33 2.65 1.14
CA TYR A 43 -14.04 2.09 0.69
C TYR A 43 -13.68 2.48 -0.75
N PRO A 44 -14.59 2.48 -1.74
CA PRO A 44 -14.24 2.87 -3.12
C PRO A 44 -13.66 4.28 -3.22
N GLN A 45 -14.05 5.19 -2.33
CA GLN A 45 -13.53 6.56 -2.29
C GLN A 45 -12.10 6.60 -1.74
N ILE A 46 -11.81 5.78 -0.72
CA ILE A 46 -10.46 5.59 -0.19
C ILE A 46 -9.55 4.93 -1.24
N GLU A 47 -10.03 3.87 -1.89
CA GLU A 47 -9.32 3.18 -2.97
C GLU A 47 -8.96 4.14 -4.11
N THR A 48 -9.89 5.01 -4.51
CA THR A 48 -9.65 6.04 -5.53
C THR A 48 -8.53 7.01 -5.12
N CYS A 49 -8.46 7.42 -3.85
CA CYS A 49 -7.39 8.29 -3.39
C CYS A 49 -6.03 7.58 -3.37
N ILE A 50 -6.00 6.31 -2.95
CA ILE A 50 -4.78 5.50 -2.97
C ILE A 50 -4.28 5.31 -4.40
N ASP A 51 -5.18 5.02 -5.34
CA ASP A 51 -4.83 4.90 -6.77
C ASP A 51 -4.21 6.19 -7.32
N LYS A 52 -4.81 7.36 -7.03
CA LYS A 52 -4.22 8.66 -7.39
C LYS A 52 -2.81 8.82 -6.82
N LEU A 53 -2.59 8.52 -5.54
CA LEU A 53 -1.28 8.64 -4.89
C LEU A 53 -0.23 7.72 -5.51
N VAL A 54 -0.59 6.45 -5.76
CA VAL A 54 0.30 5.46 -6.38
C VAL A 54 0.66 5.89 -7.81
N ASN A 55 -0.29 6.41 -8.58
CA ASN A 55 -0.04 6.91 -9.92
C ASN A 55 0.91 8.12 -9.94
N LEU A 56 0.74 9.07 -9.01
CA LEU A 56 1.66 10.20 -8.83
C LEU A 56 3.06 9.72 -8.44
N GLY A 57 3.16 8.80 -7.48
CA GLY A 57 4.43 8.20 -7.07
C GLY A 57 5.17 7.52 -8.23
N ALA A 58 4.43 6.79 -9.08
CA ALA A 58 4.98 6.14 -10.26
C ALA A 58 5.51 7.13 -11.30
N GLN A 59 4.85 8.28 -11.47
CA GLN A 59 5.36 9.38 -12.31
C GLN A 59 6.66 9.95 -11.76
N ILE A 60 6.75 10.16 -10.45
CA ILE A 60 7.97 10.67 -9.79
C ILE A 60 9.15 9.71 -9.98
N CYS A 61 8.91 8.40 -9.95
CA CYS A 61 9.94 7.41 -10.21
C CYS A 61 10.48 7.42 -11.65
N GLN A 62 9.90 8.17 -12.58
CA GLN A 62 10.47 8.37 -13.92
C GLN A 62 11.64 9.36 -13.91
N TYR A 63 11.77 10.20 -12.88
CA TYR A 63 12.89 11.11 -12.74
C TYR A 63 14.16 10.36 -12.30
N PRO A 64 15.29 10.49 -13.03
CA PRO A 64 16.55 9.84 -12.66
C PRO A 64 17.05 10.23 -11.26
N GLU A 65 16.77 11.44 -10.82
CA GLU A 65 17.22 11.97 -9.53
C GLU A 65 16.41 11.42 -8.35
N ALA A 66 15.24 10.81 -8.61
CA ALA A 66 14.38 10.18 -7.60
C ALA A 66 14.88 8.77 -7.21
N THR A 67 16.17 8.66 -6.89
CA THR A 67 16.86 7.38 -6.62
C THR A 67 16.23 6.61 -5.45
N GLU A 68 15.94 7.29 -4.34
CA GLU A 68 15.35 6.66 -3.15
C GLU A 68 13.93 6.13 -3.42
N ALA A 69 13.10 6.93 -4.10
CA ALA A 69 11.77 6.50 -4.52
C ALA A 69 11.84 5.28 -5.44
N ARG A 70 12.80 5.25 -6.39
CA ARG A 70 13.05 4.11 -7.29
C ARG A 70 13.54 2.85 -6.55
N HIS A 71 14.36 2.99 -5.52
CA HIS A 71 14.78 1.84 -4.72
C HIS A 71 13.61 1.24 -3.92
N LYS A 72 12.77 2.09 -3.32
CA LYS A 72 11.63 1.61 -2.52
C LYS A 72 10.53 0.98 -3.36
N ILE A 73 10.23 1.53 -4.53
CA ILE A 73 9.29 0.90 -5.46
C ILE A 73 9.78 -0.47 -5.95
N HIS A 74 11.09 -0.65 -6.11
CA HIS A 74 11.68 -1.97 -6.39
C HIS A 74 11.52 -2.92 -5.19
N ALA A 75 11.70 -2.44 -3.96
CA ALA A 75 11.46 -3.24 -2.76
C ALA A 75 9.99 -3.74 -2.69
N VAL A 76 9.02 -2.88 -3.06
CA VAL A 76 7.62 -3.29 -3.20
C VAL A 76 7.47 -4.43 -4.21
N SER A 77 8.09 -4.33 -5.39
CA SER A 77 7.98 -5.37 -6.42
C SER A 77 8.58 -6.71 -6.03
N GLU A 78 9.66 -6.71 -5.25
CA GLU A 78 10.33 -7.93 -4.80
C GLU A 78 9.51 -8.70 -3.76
N VAL A 79 8.66 -8.01 -2.99
CA VAL A 79 7.81 -8.62 -1.94
C VAL A 79 6.58 -9.32 -2.51
N VAL A 80 6.13 -8.95 -3.72
CA VAL A 80 4.95 -9.54 -4.38
C VAL A 80 5.09 -11.07 -4.52
N ARG A 81 6.21 -11.54 -5.06
CA ARG A 81 6.41 -12.97 -5.39
C ARG A 81 6.47 -13.88 -4.16
N PRO A 82 7.21 -13.53 -3.08
CA PRO A 82 7.17 -14.29 -1.83
C PRO A 82 5.77 -14.40 -1.24
N VAL A 83 4.98 -13.30 -1.25
CA VAL A 83 3.60 -13.30 -0.72
C VAL A 83 2.71 -14.28 -1.51
N ASP A 84 2.76 -14.23 -2.85
CA ASP A 84 2.01 -15.16 -3.70
C ASP A 84 2.39 -16.62 -3.42
N SER A 85 3.67 -16.90 -3.18
CA SER A 85 4.18 -18.24 -2.90
C SER A 85 3.70 -18.77 -1.54
N ILE A 86 3.71 -17.93 -0.51
CA ILE A 86 3.19 -18.27 0.83
C ILE A 86 1.70 -18.59 0.73
N ASN A 87 0.93 -17.74 0.05
CA ASN A 87 -0.51 -17.93 -0.12
C ASN A 87 -0.84 -19.24 -0.86
N LEU A 88 -0.04 -19.60 -1.86
CA LEU A 88 -0.19 -20.88 -2.57
C LEU A 88 0.02 -22.05 -1.60
N VAL A 89 1.11 -22.05 -0.82
CA VAL A 89 1.43 -23.13 0.12
C VAL A 89 0.33 -23.31 1.17
N VAL A 90 -0.15 -22.20 1.74
CA VAL A 90 -1.26 -22.20 2.71
C VAL A 90 -2.49 -22.86 2.09
N ARG A 91 -2.84 -22.48 0.84
CA ARG A 91 -4.03 -23.01 0.15
C ARG A 91 -3.92 -24.50 -0.23
N THR A 92 -2.73 -24.98 -0.60
CA THR A 92 -2.55 -26.33 -1.15
C THR A 92 -2.15 -27.38 -0.11
N HIS A 93 -1.47 -26.99 0.98
CA HIS A 93 -0.85 -27.94 1.91
C HIS A 93 -1.49 -28.01 3.29
N LEU A 94 -2.41 -27.09 3.64
CA LEU A 94 -3.06 -27.10 4.95
C LEU A 94 -4.47 -27.71 4.90
N ILE A 95 -4.80 -28.47 5.95
CA ILE A 95 -6.16 -28.97 6.20
C ILE A 95 -7.11 -27.80 6.51
N ARG A 96 -8.39 -27.94 6.18
CA ARG A 96 -9.37 -26.84 6.14
C ARG A 96 -9.37 -25.91 7.35
N GLY A 97 -9.43 -26.43 8.58
CA GLY A 97 -9.43 -25.60 9.79
C GLY A 97 -8.14 -24.79 9.98
N ALA A 98 -6.99 -25.46 9.93
CA ALA A 98 -5.69 -24.78 10.03
C ALA A 98 -5.42 -23.83 8.84
N ARG A 99 -5.96 -24.15 7.66
CA ARG A 99 -5.85 -23.30 6.48
C ARG A 99 -6.57 -21.99 6.67
N ASP A 100 -7.78 -22.01 7.20
CA ASP A 100 -8.62 -20.81 7.29
C ASP A 100 -8.03 -19.85 8.35
N ASP A 101 -7.55 -20.37 9.50
CA ASP A 101 -6.84 -19.59 10.53
C ASP A 101 -5.50 -19.02 10.00
N VAL A 102 -4.66 -19.84 9.38
CA VAL A 102 -3.37 -19.40 8.83
C VAL A 102 -3.55 -18.42 7.67
N SER A 103 -4.56 -18.62 6.82
CA SER A 103 -4.87 -17.69 5.73
C SER A 103 -5.22 -16.31 6.26
N CYS A 104 -6.02 -16.25 7.33
CA CYS A 104 -6.38 -14.99 7.96
C CYS A 104 -5.13 -14.24 8.48
N CYS A 105 -4.26 -14.93 9.22
CA CYS A 105 -2.99 -14.33 9.69
C CYS A 105 -2.08 -13.89 8.53
N CYS A 106 -1.98 -14.70 7.48
CA CYS A 106 -1.20 -14.36 6.28
C CYS A 106 -1.76 -13.13 5.55
N ASP A 107 -3.08 -12.96 5.50
CA ASP A 107 -3.73 -11.83 4.85
C ASP A 107 -3.49 -10.54 5.64
N ILE A 108 -3.59 -10.57 6.98
CA ILE A 108 -3.24 -9.42 7.84
C ILE A 108 -1.76 -9.04 7.67
N ALA A 109 -0.86 -10.03 7.71
CA ALA A 109 0.57 -9.79 7.57
C ALA A 109 0.93 -9.23 6.18
N SER A 110 0.34 -9.79 5.13
CA SER A 110 0.55 -9.35 3.74
C SER A 110 0.04 -7.93 3.51
N LEU A 111 -1.15 -7.62 4.02
CA LEU A 111 -1.74 -6.28 3.96
C LEU A 111 -0.87 -5.28 4.73
N SER A 112 -0.45 -5.62 5.94
CA SER A 112 0.38 -4.75 6.77
C SER A 112 1.72 -4.41 6.12
N LEU A 113 2.36 -5.44 5.55
CA LEU A 113 3.62 -5.29 4.82
C LEU A 113 3.43 -4.43 3.56
N ALA A 114 2.36 -4.67 2.79
CA ALA A 114 2.06 -3.90 1.59
C ALA A 114 1.84 -2.41 1.94
N LEU A 115 0.96 -2.11 2.89
CA LEU A 115 0.65 -0.74 3.30
C LEU A 115 1.89 0.00 3.81
N GLY A 116 2.72 -0.64 4.64
CA GLY A 116 3.94 -0.02 5.16
C GLY A 116 4.99 0.28 4.09
N LEU A 117 5.17 -0.62 3.11
CA LEU A 117 6.11 -0.40 2.00
C LEU A 117 5.64 0.71 1.06
N ILE A 118 4.34 0.73 0.74
CA ILE A 118 3.72 1.76 -0.12
C ILE A 118 3.81 3.12 0.56
N ASP A 119 3.49 3.21 1.85
CA ASP A 119 3.61 4.45 2.63
C ASP A 119 5.03 4.99 2.61
N SER A 120 6.03 4.14 2.90
CA SER A 120 7.45 4.53 2.87
C SER A 120 7.90 5.00 1.49
N TRP A 121 7.39 4.37 0.43
CA TRP A 121 7.66 4.78 -0.95
C TRP A 121 7.05 6.15 -1.26
N LEU A 122 5.76 6.36 -0.98
CA LEU A 122 5.05 7.61 -1.21
C LEU A 122 5.68 8.80 -0.47
N ARG A 123 6.12 8.59 0.78
CA ARG A 123 6.88 9.62 1.54
C ARG A 123 8.20 10.00 0.88
N SER A 124 8.85 9.05 0.22
CA SER A 124 10.12 9.31 -0.48
C SER A 124 9.90 10.07 -1.79
N CYS A 125 8.77 9.81 -2.46
CA CYS A 125 8.31 10.62 -3.58
C CYS A 125 8.04 12.05 -3.13
N GLU A 126 7.26 12.25 -2.06
CA GLU A 126 6.97 13.56 -1.48
C GLU A 126 8.25 14.33 -1.08
N GLU A 127 9.20 13.67 -0.41
CA GLU A 127 10.47 14.26 0.01
C GLU A 127 11.33 14.68 -1.19
N TYR A 128 11.39 13.86 -2.24
CA TYR A 128 12.08 14.20 -3.48
C TYR A 128 11.50 15.46 -4.12
N VAL A 129 10.17 15.52 -4.23
CA VAL A 129 9.44 16.63 -4.85
C VAL A 129 9.63 17.92 -4.02
N ARG A 130 9.62 17.84 -2.68
CA ARG A 130 9.90 18.99 -1.80
C ARG A 130 11.35 19.50 -1.89
N ARG A 131 12.32 18.61 -2.11
CA ARG A 131 13.75 18.99 -2.23
C ARG A 131 14.08 19.65 -3.57
N ASN A 132 13.34 19.34 -4.62
CA ASN A 132 13.55 19.88 -5.94
C ASN A 132 12.66 21.11 -6.20
N ASN A 133 13.25 22.30 -6.09
CA ASN A 133 12.62 23.61 -6.34
C ASN A 133 12.28 23.89 -7.83
N ASN A 134 12.09 22.87 -8.65
CA ASN A 134 11.67 23.04 -10.03
C ASN A 134 10.16 23.35 -10.07
N LYS A 135 9.78 24.51 -10.60
CA LYS A 135 8.37 24.94 -10.77
C LYS A 135 7.45 23.93 -11.48
N ARG A 136 8.04 23.01 -12.26
CA ARG A 136 7.30 21.91 -12.93
C ARG A 136 6.87 20.80 -11.97
N ILE A 137 7.60 20.62 -10.87
CA ILE A 137 7.44 19.56 -9.87
C ILE A 137 6.63 20.10 -8.66
N GLU A 138 6.61 21.42 -8.46
CA GLU A 138 5.82 22.09 -7.43
C GLU A 138 4.31 21.81 -7.53
N GLY A 139 3.78 21.66 -8.76
CA GLY A 139 2.40 21.25 -9.01
C GLY A 139 2.08 19.81 -8.57
N ASP A 140 3.08 18.94 -8.58
CA ASP A 140 2.93 17.55 -8.13
C ASP A 140 2.89 17.47 -6.60
N VAL A 141 3.62 18.35 -5.89
CA VAL A 141 3.50 18.50 -4.41
C VAL A 141 2.08 18.87 -4.03
N THR A 142 1.54 19.92 -4.66
CA THR A 142 0.21 20.42 -4.31
C THR A 142 -0.85 19.38 -4.62
N THR A 143 -0.69 18.63 -5.72
CA THR A 143 -1.58 17.52 -6.06
C THR A 143 -1.49 16.39 -5.05
N PHE A 144 -0.27 16.04 -4.59
CA PHE A 144 -0.07 15.02 -3.56
C PHE A 144 -0.71 15.43 -2.23
N ASP A 145 -0.49 16.67 -1.78
CA ASP A 145 -1.08 17.23 -0.56
C ASP A 145 -2.61 17.32 -0.65
N ASP A 146 -3.15 17.67 -1.82
CA ASP A 146 -4.60 17.76 -2.05
C ASP A 146 -5.25 16.37 -2.03
N VAL A 147 -4.64 15.36 -2.66
CA VAL A 147 -5.15 13.97 -2.62
C VAL A 147 -5.05 13.40 -1.20
N ASN A 148 -3.96 13.68 -0.48
CA ASN A 148 -3.83 13.24 0.92
C ASN A 148 -4.88 13.92 1.83
N ARG A 149 -5.21 15.18 1.56
CA ARG A 149 -6.29 15.91 2.24
C ARG A 149 -7.67 15.34 1.89
N GLU A 150 -7.90 14.96 0.63
CA GLU A 150 -9.12 14.29 0.16
C GLU A 150 -9.31 12.96 0.90
N LEU A 151 -8.27 12.11 0.92
CA LEU A 151 -8.24 10.85 1.67
C LEU A 151 -8.58 11.07 3.15
N SER A 152 -7.94 12.07 3.77
CA SER A 152 -8.19 12.44 5.17
C SER A 152 -9.63 12.89 5.40
N ALA A 153 -10.21 13.67 4.50
CA ALA A 153 -11.58 14.16 4.62
C ALA A 153 -12.61 13.03 4.52
N ILE A 154 -12.36 12.04 3.65
CA ILE A 154 -13.20 10.85 3.47
C ILE A 154 -13.10 9.92 4.69
N ALA A 155 -11.89 9.71 5.22
CA ALA A 155 -11.67 8.79 6.32
C ALA A 155 -12.19 9.32 7.67
N LYS A 156 -12.06 10.63 7.91
CA LYS A 156 -12.32 11.26 9.22
C LYS A 156 -13.67 10.94 9.88
N PRO A 157 -14.80 10.86 9.16
CA PRO A 157 -16.09 10.52 9.74
C PRO A 157 -16.21 9.06 10.22
N HIS A 158 -15.31 8.17 9.77
CA HIS A 158 -15.41 6.72 9.97
C HIS A 158 -14.42 6.17 10.99
N LEU A 159 -13.63 7.05 11.63
CA LEU A 159 -12.59 6.66 12.56
C LEU A 159 -13.20 6.28 13.92
N ILE A 160 -12.77 5.14 14.45
CA ILE A 160 -13.24 4.61 15.74
C ILE A 160 -12.93 5.58 16.89
N ASN A 161 -11.81 6.29 16.83
CA ASN A 161 -11.43 7.32 17.79
C ASN A 161 -11.31 8.65 17.06
N LYS A 162 -11.87 9.74 17.63
CA LYS A 162 -11.74 11.13 17.15
C LYS A 162 -10.29 11.68 17.22
N CYS A 163 -9.29 10.84 16.96
CA CYS A 163 -7.88 11.13 16.97
C CYS A 163 -7.46 11.93 15.73
N ARG A 164 -6.42 12.73 15.92
CA ARG A 164 -5.79 13.63 14.93
C ARG A 164 -5.00 12.83 13.86
N PRO A 165 -4.65 13.45 12.71
CA PRO A 165 -4.64 12.86 11.37
C PRO A 165 -3.56 11.80 11.17
N TYR A 166 -3.85 10.87 10.26
CA TYR A 166 -3.03 9.71 9.93
C TYR A 166 -1.92 10.08 8.94
N ASP A 167 -0.69 9.79 9.32
CA ASP A 167 0.47 9.88 8.40
C ASP A 167 0.76 8.53 7.73
N ASN A 168 0.05 7.47 8.09
CA ASN A 168 0.40 6.09 7.77
C ASN A 168 -0.84 5.33 7.26
N LEU A 169 -0.73 4.76 6.07
CA LEU A 169 -1.78 3.92 5.49
C LEU A 169 -2.12 2.70 6.37
N LEU A 170 -1.16 2.12 7.08
CA LEU A 170 -1.42 1.02 8.01
C LEU A 170 -2.34 1.46 9.14
N ASP A 171 -1.97 2.56 9.82
CA ASP A 171 -2.76 3.09 10.94
C ASP A 171 -4.16 3.52 10.47
N LEU A 172 -4.29 4.04 9.26
CA LEU A 172 -5.59 4.38 8.67
C LEU A 172 -6.50 3.15 8.60
N PHE A 173 -6.02 2.05 8.03
CA PHE A 173 -6.82 0.83 7.89
C PHE A 173 -7.11 0.18 9.24
N ASP A 174 -6.16 0.19 10.18
CA ASP A 174 -6.38 -0.27 11.55
C ASP A 174 -7.48 0.52 12.27
N ASN A 175 -7.49 1.85 12.13
CA ASN A 175 -8.49 2.73 12.76
C ASN A 175 -9.87 2.66 12.11
N LEU A 176 -9.93 2.24 10.85
CA LEU A 176 -11.18 1.96 10.15
C LEU A 176 -11.71 0.55 10.45
N GLY A 177 -11.01 -0.22 11.28
CA GLY A 177 -11.35 -1.60 11.59
C GLY A 177 -11.20 -2.53 10.39
N LEU A 178 -10.40 -2.15 9.39
CA LEU A 178 -10.31 -2.86 8.12
C LEU A 178 -9.30 -4.02 8.12
N THR A 179 -8.38 -4.02 9.07
CA THR A 179 -7.33 -5.03 9.24
C THR A 179 -7.64 -6.03 10.35
N LYS A 180 -8.70 -5.77 11.13
CA LYS A 180 -9.08 -6.65 12.22
C LYS A 180 -9.75 -7.89 11.63
N PRO A 181 -9.30 -9.10 11.99
CA PRO A 181 -10.05 -10.30 11.68
C PRO A 181 -11.43 -10.14 12.31
N GLY A 182 -12.49 -10.44 11.56
CA GLY A 182 -13.86 -10.22 12.01
C GLY A 182 -14.07 -10.79 13.41
N ASP A 183 -14.04 -9.91 14.41
CA ASP A 183 -14.65 -10.19 15.70
C ASP A 183 -16.11 -10.36 15.35
N SER A 184 -16.53 -11.62 15.27
CA SER A 184 -17.92 -11.98 15.31
C SER A 184 -18.47 -11.22 16.50
N GLU A 185 -19.41 -10.32 16.27
CA GLU A 185 -20.18 -9.69 17.34
C GLU A 185 -20.72 -10.83 18.21
N ASN A 186 -20.05 -11.10 19.33
CA ASN A 186 -20.71 -11.57 20.52
C ASN A 186 -21.51 -10.37 21.02
N HIS A 187 -22.61 -10.09 20.34
CA HIS A 187 -23.73 -9.44 20.97
C HIS A 187 -24.58 -10.54 21.59
N ASP A 188 -24.26 -10.80 22.86
CA ASP A 188 -25.25 -11.22 23.83
C ASP A 188 -26.47 -10.29 23.69
N GLU A 189 -27.62 -10.87 23.29
CA GLU A 189 -28.96 -10.57 23.83
C GLU A 189 -29.94 -11.71 23.47
#